data_AF-A0AA88WX34-F1
#
_entry.id   AF-A0AA88WX34-F1
#
_cell.length_a   1.000
_cell.length_b   1.000
_cell.length_c   1.000
_cell.angle_alpha   90.00
_cell.angle_beta   90.00
_cell.angle_gamma   90.00
#
_symmetry.space_group_name_H-M   'P 1'
#
loop_
_entity.id
_entity.type
_entity.pdbx_description
1 polymer ?
#
loop_
_entity_poly.entity_id
_entity_poly.type
_entity_poly.pdbx_seq_one_letter_code
_entity_poly.pdbx_strand_id
1 'polypeptide(L)'
;MEGVISAFPSKKQQLHTTSMFPREAVETDVIIGILDDGIWPESASFNDEGFPPPPKKWKGQCQTSSDFECNKKIIGARTYKMDGEYDEGDIRSPRSFNWSWNTRRCNSCWRAS
;
A
#
# COMPACT_ATOMS: atom_id res chain seq x y z
N MET A 1 -33.46 0.36 11.59
CA MET A 1 -32.29 0.00 10.78
C MET A 1 -32.74 -1.06 9.77
N GLU A 2 -33.41 -0.58 8.73
CA GLU A 2 -33.29 -1.16 7.39
C GLU A 2 -31.90 -0.74 6.87
N GLY A 3 -31.12 -1.62 6.24
CA GLY A 3 -29.82 -1.20 5.71
C GLY A 3 -28.71 -2.24 5.56
N VAL A 4 -28.97 -3.53 5.82
CA VAL A 4 -28.01 -4.60 5.49
C VAL A 4 -28.61 -5.43 4.36
N ILE A 5 -28.08 -5.24 3.15
CA ILE A 5 -28.56 -5.93 1.94
C ILE A 5 -28.03 -7.37 1.89
N SER A 6 -26.82 -7.61 2.43
CA SER A 6 -26.27 -8.95 2.63
C SER A 6 -25.01 -8.89 3.49
N ALA A 7 -24.77 -9.91 4.32
CA ALA A 7 -23.51 -10.12 5.02
C ALA A 7 -23.08 -11.59 4.83
N PHE A 8 -21.81 -11.81 4.46
CA PHE A 8 -21.26 -13.16 4.29
C PHE A 8 -20.20 -13.45 5.36
N PRO A 9 -20.17 -14.68 5.91
CA PRO A 9 -19.14 -15.06 6.86
C PRO A 9 -17.74 -14.97 6.26
N SER A 10 -16.78 -14.50 7.04
CA SER A 10 -15.37 -14.51 6.66
C SER A 10 -14.90 -15.94 6.40
N LYS A 11 -14.28 -16.17 5.23
CA LYS A 11 -13.70 -17.46 4.84
C LYS A 11 -12.20 -17.30 4.64
N LYS A 12 -11.43 -18.23 5.20
CA LYS A 12 -10.00 -18.35 4.89
C LYS A 12 -9.85 -18.99 3.52
N GLN A 13 -9.18 -18.30 2.60
CA GLN A 13 -8.87 -18.83 1.26
C GLN A 13 -7.56 -19.59 1.30
N GLN A 14 -7.41 -20.60 0.43
CA GLN A 14 -6.12 -21.25 0.21
C GLN A 14 -5.33 -20.49 -0.86
N LEU A 15 -4.01 -20.39 -0.66
CA LEU A 15 -3.12 -19.70 -1.59
C LEU A 15 -2.99 -20.51 -2.88
N HIS A 16 -3.52 -19.99 -3.98
CA HIS A 16 -3.20 -20.47 -5.32
C HIS A 16 -2.17 -19.54 -5.95
N THR A 17 -0.92 -19.98 -6.05
CA THR A 17 0.13 -19.29 -6.79
C THR A 17 0.46 -20.08 -8.06
N THR A 18 0.26 -19.46 -9.22
CA THR A 18 0.83 -19.94 -10.47
C THR A 18 2.21 -19.31 -10.63
N SER A 19 3.26 -20.13 -10.74
CA SER A 19 4.60 -19.62 -11.08
C SER A 19 4.59 -19.18 -12.55
N MET A 20 4.27 -17.91 -12.78
CA MET A 20 4.43 -17.27 -14.07
C MET A 20 5.83 -16.62 -14.07
N PHE A 21 6.70 -17.04 -14.99
CA PHE A 21 7.87 -16.23 -15.32
C PHE A 21 7.36 -14.91 -15.91
N PRO A 22 7.82 -13.74 -15.45
CA PRO A 22 7.25 -12.47 -15.86
C PRO A 22 7.54 -12.26 -17.35
N ARG A 23 6.46 -12.19 -18.15
CA ARG A 23 6.53 -11.48 -19.42
C ARG A 23 6.59 -9.99 -19.05
N GLU A 24 7.79 -9.44 -18.99
CA GLU A 24 8.11 -8.10 -18.46
C GLU A 24 7.20 -6.95 -18.96
N ALA A 25 6.51 -7.12 -20.08
CA ALA A 25 5.67 -6.09 -20.68
C ALA A 25 4.24 -5.97 -20.10
N VAL A 26 3.67 -7.00 -19.45
CA VAL A 26 2.26 -6.97 -19.01
C VAL A 26 2.10 -6.50 -17.56
N GLU A 27 3.11 -6.73 -16.73
CA GLU A 27 3.00 -6.53 -15.27
C GLU A 27 3.24 -5.07 -14.82
N THR A 28 3.83 -4.22 -15.67
CA THR A 28 4.14 -2.82 -15.33
C THR A 28 2.96 -1.85 -15.49
N ASP A 29 1.83 -2.30 -16.05
CA ASP A 29 0.64 -1.47 -16.29
C ASP A 29 -0.54 -1.75 -15.32
N VAL A 30 -0.33 -2.64 -14.35
CA VAL A 30 -1.30 -2.93 -13.29
C VAL A 30 -0.98 -2.10 -12.05
N ILE A 31 -2.00 -1.44 -11.50
CA ILE A 31 -1.88 -0.61 -10.29
C ILE A 31 -2.69 -1.28 -9.19
N ILE A 32 -2.02 -1.62 -8.08
CA ILE A 32 -2.64 -2.26 -6.92
C ILE A 32 -2.83 -1.21 -5.83
N GLY A 33 -4.07 -0.98 -5.42
CA GLY A 33 -4.42 -0.11 -4.29
C GLY A 33 -4.57 -0.91 -3.00
N ILE A 34 -3.99 -0.41 -1.92
CA ILE A 34 -4.03 -1.03 -0.59
C ILE A 34 -4.57 0.00 0.40
N LEU A 35 -5.51 -0.43 1.25
CA LEU A 35 -6.00 0.36 2.38
C LEU A 35 -5.39 -0.26 3.65
N ASP A 36 -4.47 0.46 4.28
CA ASP A 36 -3.70 0.00 5.43
C ASP A 36 -3.44 1.17 6.41
N ASP A 37 -2.69 0.91 7.48
CA ASP A 37 -2.25 1.92 8.47
C ASP A 37 -1.16 2.88 7.95
N GLY A 38 -0.56 2.56 6.79
CA GLY A 38 0.44 3.36 6.12
C GLY A 38 1.40 2.51 5.31
N ILE A 39 2.51 3.10 4.88
CA ILE A 39 3.57 2.40 4.16
C ILE A 39 4.95 2.81 4.64
N TRP A 40 5.91 1.88 4.62
CA TRP A 40 7.31 2.13 4.93
C TRP A 40 8.13 2.17 3.64
N PRO A 41 8.39 3.37 3.04
CA PRO A 41 8.97 3.47 1.71
C PRO A 41 10.42 3.00 1.62
N GLU A 42 11.18 3.01 2.72
CA GLU A 42 12.59 2.55 2.74
C GLU A 42 12.74 1.02 2.78
N SER A 43 11.64 0.26 2.85
CA SER A 43 11.72 -1.20 2.75
C SER A 43 12.24 -1.62 1.37
N ALA A 44 13.15 -2.60 1.33
CA ALA A 44 13.73 -3.12 0.08
C ALA A 44 12.67 -3.64 -0.91
N SER A 45 11.50 -4.07 -0.40
CA SER A 45 10.34 -4.48 -1.21
C SER A 45 9.77 -3.35 -2.09
N PHE A 46 10.08 -2.09 -1.79
CA PHE A 46 9.62 -0.91 -2.51
C PHE A 46 10.73 -0.17 -3.24
N ASN A 47 11.90 -0.79 -3.43
CA ASN A 47 12.94 -0.28 -4.32
C ASN A 47 12.38 -0.15 -5.74
N ASP A 48 12.68 0.97 -6.40
CA ASP A 48 12.14 1.35 -7.70
C ASP A 48 13.18 1.29 -8.83
N GLU A 49 14.36 0.73 -8.54
CA GLU A 49 15.36 0.38 -9.54
C GLU A 49 14.76 -0.58 -10.58
N GLY A 50 14.97 -0.28 -11.88
CA GLY A 50 14.38 -1.05 -12.98
C GLY A 50 12.91 -0.76 -13.29
N PHE A 51 12.18 0.01 -12.47
CA PHE A 51 10.78 0.37 -12.77
C PHE A 51 10.70 1.54 -13.77
N PRO A 52 9.78 1.50 -14.74
CA PRO A 52 9.49 2.64 -15.60
C PRO A 52 8.76 3.75 -14.83
N PRO A 53 8.64 4.97 -15.38
CA PRO A 53 7.79 6.01 -14.81
C PRO A 53 6.33 5.53 -14.66
N PRO A 54 5.56 6.11 -13.70
CA PRO A 54 4.15 5.76 -13.52
C PRO A 54 3.33 5.84 -14.82
N PRO A 55 2.40 4.90 -15.07
CA PRO A 55 1.58 4.91 -16.29
C PRO A 55 0.82 6.22 -16.48
N LYS A 56 0.75 6.75 -17.71
CA LYS A 56 0.05 8.02 -18.02
C LYS A 56 -1.44 8.02 -17.64
N LYS A 57 -2.06 6.85 -17.53
CA LYS A 57 -3.45 6.67 -17.10
C LYS A 57 -3.64 6.86 -15.59
N TRP A 58 -2.57 6.78 -14.80
CA TRP A 58 -2.60 7.01 -13.36
C TRP A 58 -2.90 8.48 -13.05
N LYS A 59 -3.95 8.71 -12.27
CA LYS A 59 -4.38 10.05 -11.83
C LYS A 59 -4.39 10.19 -10.30
N GLY A 60 -3.79 9.23 -9.60
CA GLY A 60 -3.67 9.30 -8.15
C GLY A 60 -2.69 10.39 -7.73
N GLN A 61 -2.68 10.67 -6.43
CA GLN A 61 -1.84 11.69 -5.83
C GLN A 61 -0.82 11.05 -4.90
N CYS A 62 0.39 11.61 -4.87
CA CYS A 62 1.29 11.43 -3.75
C CYS A 62 1.10 12.57 -2.75
N GLN A 63 0.67 12.26 -1.53
CA GLN A 63 0.67 13.21 -0.43
C GLN A 63 2.06 13.25 0.17
N THR A 64 2.92 14.10 -0.38
CA THR A 64 4.28 14.33 0.13
C THR A 64 4.23 15.02 1.50
N SER A 65 5.07 14.56 2.41
CA SER A 65 5.32 15.19 3.71
C SER A 65 6.83 15.29 3.94
N SER A 66 7.26 15.86 5.08
CA SER A 66 8.68 16.00 5.42
C SER A 66 9.45 14.68 5.48
N ASP A 67 8.74 13.58 5.65
CA ASP A 67 9.25 12.22 5.89
C ASP A 67 8.74 11.21 4.85
N PHE A 68 8.04 11.65 3.81
CA PHE A 68 7.44 10.75 2.83
C PHE A 68 7.44 11.31 1.42
N GLU A 69 7.97 10.54 0.48
CA GLU A 69 7.93 10.83 -0.95
C GLU A 69 7.67 9.54 -1.75
N CYS A 70 6.87 9.66 -2.80
CA CYS A 70 6.59 8.55 -3.73
C CYS A 70 7.76 8.32 -4.67
N ASN A 71 7.86 7.10 -5.19
CA ASN A 71 8.87 6.71 -6.16
C ASN A 71 8.20 5.99 -7.36
N LYS A 72 8.97 5.35 -8.25
CA LYS A 72 8.37 4.67 -9.42
C LYS A 72 7.64 3.37 -9.05
N LYS A 73 7.83 2.84 -7.83
CA LYS A 73 7.14 1.66 -7.30
C LYS A 73 5.90 2.03 -6.49
N ILE A 74 6.04 2.94 -5.54
CA ILE A 74 4.95 3.55 -4.76
C ILE A 74 4.54 4.82 -5.50
N ILE A 75 3.63 4.69 -6.45
CA ILE A 75 3.25 5.80 -7.36
C ILE A 75 2.18 6.75 -6.80
N GLY A 76 1.62 6.42 -5.63
CA GLY A 76 0.70 7.29 -4.92
C GLY A 76 0.41 6.78 -3.51
N ALA A 77 0.18 7.71 -2.61
CA ALA A 77 -0.06 7.46 -1.20
C ALA A 77 -0.87 8.63 -0.63
N ARG A 78 -1.89 8.32 0.17
CA ARG A 78 -2.76 9.33 0.79
C ARG A 78 -3.30 8.78 2.10
N THR A 79 -3.45 9.66 3.08
CA THR A 79 -4.16 9.34 4.32
C THR A 79 -5.61 9.81 4.25
N TYR A 80 -6.50 9.02 4.85
CA TYR A 80 -7.90 9.37 4.99
C TYR A 80 -8.25 9.31 6.48
N LYS A 81 -8.71 10.44 7.02
CA LYS A 81 -9.35 10.51 8.33
C LYS A 81 -10.83 10.79 8.13
N MET A 82 -11.69 10.06 8.84
CA MET A 82 -13.15 10.12 8.64
C MET A 82 -13.76 11.43 9.12
N ASP A 83 -13.24 11.98 10.21
CA ASP A 83 -13.63 13.26 10.79
C ASP A 83 -12.97 14.46 10.09
N GLY A 84 -11.87 14.23 9.36
CA GLY A 84 -11.08 15.27 8.71
C GLY A 84 -10.27 16.13 9.69
N GLU A 85 -10.33 15.81 10.98
CA GLU A 85 -9.64 16.52 12.05
C GLU A 85 -8.34 15.77 12.42
N TYR A 86 -7.25 16.52 12.55
CA TYR A 86 -5.96 15.99 12.98
C TYR A 86 -5.69 16.55 14.37
N ASP A 87 -5.48 15.67 15.34
CA ASP A 87 -5.17 16.06 16.72
C ASP A 87 -3.73 16.57 16.81
N GLU A 88 -3.43 17.31 17.89
CA GLU A 88 -2.07 17.76 18.17
C GLU A 88 -1.14 16.56 18.42
N GLY A 89 -0.29 16.24 17.43
CA GLY A 89 0.58 15.06 17.44
C GLY A 89 0.29 14.06 16.32
N ASP A 90 -0.83 14.20 15.61
CA ASP A 90 -1.09 13.39 14.43
C ASP A 90 -0.20 13.82 13.27
N ILE A 91 0.49 12.83 12.69
CA ILE A 91 1.34 13.08 11.54
C ILE A 91 0.51 12.93 10.27
N ARG A 92 0.36 14.03 9.53
CA ARG A 92 -0.34 14.06 8.23
C ARG A 92 0.55 13.49 7.11
N SER A 93 1.00 12.25 7.29
CA SER A 93 1.91 11.53 6.40
C SER A 93 1.34 10.15 6.07
N PRO A 94 1.42 9.67 4.82
CA PRO A 94 1.12 8.28 4.47
C PRO A 94 2.11 7.26 5.05
N ARG A 95 3.18 7.73 5.69
CA ARG A 95 4.18 6.88 6.32
C ARG A 95 3.58 6.13 7.51
N SER A 96 3.86 4.83 7.59
CA SER A 96 3.61 4.08 8.81
C SER A 96 4.73 4.38 9.84
N PHE A 97 4.36 5.00 10.97
CA PHE A 97 5.27 5.34 12.08
C PHE A 97 5.43 4.22 13.12
N ASN A 98 4.73 3.13 12.91
CA ASN A 98 4.69 2.00 13.80
C ASN A 98 6.01 1.18 13.66
N TRP A 99 6.94 1.44 14.57
CA TRP A 99 8.04 0.53 14.93
C TRP A 99 7.56 -0.61 15.85
N SER A 100 6.33 -0.55 16.39
CA SER A 100 5.84 -1.44 17.45
C SER A 100 5.34 -2.81 16.98
N TRP A 101 5.20 -3.06 15.68
CA TRP A 101 4.80 -4.37 15.16
C TRP A 101 5.95 -5.21 14.57
N ASN A 102 7.17 -4.67 14.49
CA ASN A 102 8.24 -5.26 13.66
C ASN A 102 9.50 -5.76 14.38
N THR A 103 9.41 -6.24 15.63
CA THR A 103 10.51 -7.07 16.16
C THR A 103 10.14 -8.44 16.72
N ARG A 104 8.86 -8.84 16.87
CA ARG A 104 8.55 -10.22 17.36
C ARG A 104 7.33 -10.96 16.78
N ARG A 105 6.54 -10.44 15.83
CA ARG A 105 5.34 -11.18 15.39
C ARG A 105 4.84 -11.06 13.95
N CYS A 106 5.60 -10.45 13.02
CA CYS A 106 5.29 -10.57 11.59
C CYS A 106 6.53 -11.01 10.79
N ASN A 107 6.80 -12.32 10.79
CA ASN A 107 7.69 -12.94 9.79
C ASN A 107 7.02 -13.05 8.39
N SER A 108 5.93 -12.31 8.12
CA SER A 108 5.13 -12.49 6.91
C SER A 108 4.25 -11.27 6.53
N CYS A 109 4.72 -10.03 6.70
CA CYS A 109 4.06 -8.87 6.11
C CYS A 109 5.05 -8.12 5.21
N TRP A 110 4.70 -8.06 3.91
CA TRP A 110 5.39 -7.40 2.80
C TRP A 110 6.79 -7.93 2.42
N ARG A 111 6.87 -9.22 2.06
CA ARG A 111 7.74 -9.62 0.94
C ARG A 111 6.96 -9.35 -0.34
N ALA A 112 7.24 -8.23 -1.01
CA ALA A 112 6.89 -8.14 -2.43
C ALA A 112 7.72 -9.21 -3.13
N SER A 113 7.04 -10.16 -3.77
CA SER A 113 7.68 -11.18 -4.62
C SER A 113 8.14 -10.56 -5.93
#